data_AF-A0A8H7AYL2-F1
#
_entry.id   AF-A0A8H7AYL2-F1
#
_cell.length_a   1.000
_cell.length_b   1.000
_cell.length_c   1.000
_cell.angle_alpha   90.00
_cell.angle_beta   90.00
_cell.angle_gamma   90.00
#
_symmetry.space_group_name_H-M   'P 1'
#
loop_
_entity.id
_entity.type
_entity.pdbx_description
1 polymer ?
#
loop_
_entity_poly.entity_id
_entity_poly.type
_entity_poly.pdbx_seq_one_letter_code
_entity_poly.pdbx_strand_id
1 'polypeptide(L)'
;MAPPNTPFVYRLWHLYLEPFFALGGVYHLHWAPAQYFTFMPATSAYHPDSQIAYDQLASAYLFFAFTEGVLMRVVDDRRTWWWIVLGLVLCDLGHCYAAWCEMGTSGILDFGGWSDKDVVTNTLNVLPVLVRTGYLLGIGVSGDKSVSEKRKKRV
;
A
#
# COMPACT_ATOMS: atom_id res chain seq x y z
N MET A 1 -17.33 -8.22 -1.24
CA MET A 1 -16.72 -9.03 -0.17
C MET A 1 -15.40 -9.57 -0.71
N ALA A 2 -14.46 -10.02 0.13
CA ALA A 2 -13.23 -10.61 -0.40
C ALA A 2 -13.48 -11.94 -1.13
N PRO A 3 -12.69 -12.29 -2.17
CA PRO A 3 -12.82 -13.54 -2.90
C PRO A 3 -12.72 -14.76 -1.97
N PRO A 4 -13.40 -15.87 -2.31
CA PRO A 4 -13.31 -17.11 -1.56
C PRO A 4 -11.84 -17.55 -1.38
N ASN A 5 -11.53 -18.15 -0.24
CA ASN A 5 -10.19 -18.64 0.11
C ASN A 5 -9.08 -17.58 0.24
N THR A 6 -9.42 -16.29 0.25
CA THR A 6 -8.46 -15.22 0.60
C THR A 6 -8.09 -15.30 2.08
N PRO A 7 -6.82 -15.42 2.48
CA PRO A 7 -6.41 -15.40 3.89
C PRO A 7 -6.88 -14.17 4.66
N PHE A 8 -7.11 -14.33 5.97
CA PHE A 8 -7.59 -13.24 6.84
C PHE A 8 -6.65 -12.03 6.82
N VAL A 9 -5.32 -12.24 6.82
CA VAL A 9 -4.33 -11.16 6.81
C VAL A 9 -4.54 -10.18 5.65
N TYR A 10 -4.80 -10.68 4.44
CA TYR A 10 -5.04 -9.83 3.27
C TYR A 10 -6.39 -9.11 3.34
N ARG A 11 -7.40 -9.72 3.98
CA ARG A 11 -8.69 -9.05 4.17
C ARG A 11 -8.55 -7.92 5.19
N LEU A 12 -7.87 -8.18 6.30
CA LEU A 12 -7.64 -7.20 7.37
C LEU A 12 -6.86 -6.00 6.83
N TRP A 13 -5.76 -6.27 6.12
CA TRP A 13 -4.92 -5.23 5.55
C TRP A 13 -5.67 -4.39 4.51
N HIS A 14 -6.04 -5.00 3.37
CA HIS A 14 -6.62 -4.25 2.26
C HIS A 14 -8.00 -3.69 2.60
N LEU A 15 -8.88 -4.39 3.32
CA LEU A 15 -10.24 -3.88 3.49
C LEU A 15 -10.40 -2.92 4.68
N TYR A 16 -9.50 -2.92 5.65
CA TYR A 16 -9.72 -2.19 6.90
C TYR A 16 -8.54 -1.29 7.30
N LEU A 17 -7.35 -1.87 7.49
CA LEU A 17 -6.21 -1.11 8.01
C LEU A 17 -5.76 -0.05 7.03
N GLU A 18 -5.57 -0.43 5.77
CA GLU A 18 -5.01 0.50 4.79
C GLU A 18 -5.98 1.62 4.40
N PRO A 19 -7.28 1.38 4.15
CA PRO A 19 -8.24 2.47 3.94
C PRO A 19 -8.27 3.46 5.09
N PHE A 20 -8.12 2.98 6.33
CA PHE A 20 -8.10 3.84 7.51
C PHE A 20 -6.83 4.70 7.54
N PHE A 21 -5.65 4.12 7.31
CA PHE A 21 -4.40 4.88 7.24
C PHE A 21 -4.39 5.87 6.07
N ALA A 22 -4.90 5.47 4.91
CA ALA A 22 -5.01 6.33 3.75
C ALA A 22 -5.92 7.54 4.03
N LEU A 23 -7.08 7.35 4.66
CA LEU A 23 -7.95 8.46 5.09
C LEU A 23 -7.27 9.37 6.13
N GLY A 24 -6.48 8.80 7.05
CA GLY A 24 -5.64 9.58 7.96
C GLY A 24 -4.62 10.44 7.20
N GLY A 25 -3.98 9.88 6.17
CA GLY A 25 -3.08 10.61 5.28
C GLY A 25 -3.77 11.75 4.54
N VAL A 26 -4.96 11.51 3.98
CA VAL A 26 -5.81 12.54 3.35
C VAL A 26 -6.06 13.69 4.34
N TYR A 27 -6.44 13.35 5.58
CA TYR A 27 -6.72 14.36 6.58
C TYR A 27 -5.49 15.23 6.87
N HIS A 28 -4.34 14.60 7.11
CA HIS A 28 -3.13 15.33 7.42
C HIS A 28 -2.64 16.18 6.23
N LEU A 29 -2.72 15.69 4.99
CA LEU A 29 -2.24 16.46 3.83
C LEU A 29 -3.09 17.70 3.53
N HIS A 30 -4.41 17.63 3.71
CA HIS A 30 -5.29 18.78 3.45
C HIS A 30 -5.34 19.78 4.61
N TRP A 31 -5.45 19.30 5.85
CA TRP A 31 -5.75 20.19 7.00
C TRP A 31 -4.58 20.38 7.96
N ALA A 32 -3.59 19.49 7.95
CA ALA A 32 -2.44 19.57 8.86
C ALA A 32 -1.12 19.14 8.20
N PRO A 33 -0.73 19.73 7.05
CA PRO A 33 0.40 19.23 6.27
C PRO A 33 1.72 19.36 7.04
N ALA A 34 1.89 20.39 7.86
CA ALA A 34 3.05 20.48 8.76
C ALA A 34 3.16 19.28 9.73
N GLN A 35 2.03 18.73 10.19
CA GLN A 35 2.01 17.51 11.01
C GLN A 35 2.31 16.27 10.17
N TYR A 36 1.82 16.20 8.93
CA TYR A 36 2.14 15.10 8.01
C TYR A 36 3.67 14.92 7.85
N PHE A 37 4.38 16.04 7.67
CA PHE A 37 5.84 16.04 7.54
C PHE A 37 6.59 15.68 8.82
N THR A 38 5.91 15.57 9.98
CA THR A 38 6.53 14.99 11.17
C THR A 38 6.70 13.48 11.07
N PHE A 39 5.98 12.81 10.15
CA PHE A 39 6.12 11.38 9.87
C PHE A 39 7.08 11.10 8.72
N MET A 40 7.38 12.09 7.87
CA MET A 40 8.28 11.98 6.71
C MET A 40 9.77 11.92 7.12
N PRO A 41 10.67 11.45 6.23
CA PRO A 41 12.10 11.38 6.51
C PRO A 41 12.67 12.73 6.93
N ALA A 42 13.71 12.73 7.77
CA ALA A 42 14.27 13.95 8.35
C ALA A 42 14.80 14.97 7.32
N THR A 43 15.11 14.51 6.11
CA THR A 43 15.55 15.34 4.98
C THR A 43 14.40 16.09 4.30
N SER A 44 13.16 15.67 4.52
CA SER A 44 11.96 16.23 3.91
C SER A 44 11.30 17.27 4.83
N ALA A 45 11.00 18.45 4.29
CA ALA A 45 10.36 19.54 5.03
C ALA A 45 9.11 20.08 4.31
N TYR A 46 8.11 20.47 5.10
CA TYR A 46 6.90 21.10 4.60
C TYR A 46 7.20 22.51 4.08
N HIS A 47 6.75 22.80 2.86
CA HIS A 47 6.78 24.13 2.26
C HIS A 47 5.36 24.55 1.84
N PRO A 48 4.80 25.64 2.41
CA PRO A 48 3.43 26.08 2.09
C PRO A 48 3.18 26.32 0.61
N ASP A 49 4.18 26.80 -0.13
CA ASP A 49 4.08 27.07 -1.56
C ASP A 49 3.89 25.79 -2.40
N SER A 50 4.15 24.62 -1.82
CA SER A 50 3.98 23.31 -2.45
C SER A 50 2.65 22.63 -2.12
N GLN A 51 1.67 23.35 -1.56
CA GLN A 51 0.38 22.77 -1.14
C GLN A 51 -0.32 21.96 -2.24
N ILE A 52 -0.22 22.40 -3.49
CA ILE A 52 -0.78 21.65 -4.63
C ILE A 52 -0.22 20.22 -4.71
N ALA A 53 1.07 19.99 -4.44
CA ALA A 53 1.64 18.66 -4.46
C ALA A 53 1.08 17.78 -3.33
N TYR A 54 0.83 18.37 -2.15
CA TYR A 54 0.25 17.67 -1.01
C TYR A 54 -1.23 17.31 -1.26
N ASP A 55 -1.99 18.20 -1.89
CA ASP A 55 -3.39 17.93 -2.28
C ASP A 55 -3.48 16.86 -3.37
N GLN A 56 -2.52 16.81 -4.30
CA GLN A 56 -2.42 15.72 -5.29
C GLN A 56 -2.08 14.38 -4.61
N LEU A 57 -1.17 14.37 -3.64
CA LEU A 57 -0.87 13.18 -2.83
C LEU A 57 -2.09 12.74 -2.01
N ALA A 58 -2.83 13.68 -1.42
CA ALA A 58 -4.07 13.40 -0.70
C ALA A 58 -5.11 12.76 -1.64
N SER A 59 -5.20 13.23 -2.88
CA SER A 59 -6.10 12.65 -3.89
C SER A 59 -5.72 11.20 -4.21
N ALA A 60 -4.43 10.85 -4.24
CA ALA A 60 -3.97 9.47 -4.40
C ALA A 60 -4.36 8.59 -3.20
N TYR A 61 -4.20 9.07 -1.97
CA TYR A 61 -4.63 8.34 -0.77
C TYR A 61 -6.15 8.19 -0.67
N LEU A 62 -6.91 9.19 -1.12
CA LEU A 62 -8.36 9.06 -1.21
C LEU A 62 -8.75 7.98 -2.23
N PHE A 63 -8.03 7.91 -3.36
CA PHE A 63 -8.23 6.86 -4.35
C PHE A 63 -7.89 5.47 -3.81
N PHE A 64 -6.84 5.33 -2.99
CA PHE A 64 -6.54 4.09 -2.25
C PHE A 64 -7.70 3.72 -1.34
N ALA A 65 -8.11 4.63 -0.45
CA ALA A 65 -9.19 4.40 0.49
C ALA A 65 -10.51 4.02 -0.20
N PHE A 66 -10.81 4.64 -1.34
CA PHE A 66 -11.98 4.27 -2.14
C PHE A 66 -11.82 2.90 -2.79
N THR A 67 -10.68 2.63 -3.42
CA THR A 67 -10.41 1.36 -4.12
C THR A 67 -10.51 0.19 -3.15
N GLU A 68 -9.90 0.32 -1.99
CA GLU A 68 -9.81 -0.72 -1.00
C GLU A 68 -11.04 -0.78 -0.07
N GLY A 69 -11.52 0.39 0.34
CA GLY A 69 -12.69 0.56 1.19
C GLY A 69 -14.00 0.22 0.48
N VAL A 70 -14.12 0.54 -0.81
CA VAL A 70 -15.38 0.42 -1.56
C VAL A 70 -15.24 -0.55 -2.71
N LEU A 71 -14.35 -0.31 -3.69
CA LEU A 71 -14.31 -1.09 -4.93
C LEU A 71 -14.02 -2.57 -4.66
N MET A 72 -13.05 -2.89 -3.82
CA MET A 72 -12.72 -4.27 -3.42
C MET A 72 -13.85 -4.96 -2.63
N ARG A 73 -14.82 -4.21 -2.09
CA ARG A 73 -16.03 -4.80 -1.50
C ARG A 73 -17.12 -5.06 -2.53
N VAL A 74 -17.07 -4.44 -3.70
CA VAL A 74 -18.05 -4.67 -4.78
C VAL A 74 -17.63 -5.83 -5.67
N VAL A 75 -16.32 -6.02 -5.88
CA VAL A 75 -15.78 -7.12 -6.69
C VAL A 75 -15.48 -8.36 -5.83
N ASP A 76 -15.86 -9.55 -6.31
CA ASP A 76 -15.76 -10.82 -5.59
C ASP A 76 -14.92 -11.88 -6.32
N ASP A 77 -14.49 -11.62 -7.56
CA ASP A 77 -13.64 -12.54 -8.32
C ASP A 77 -12.15 -12.27 -8.11
N ARG A 78 -11.38 -13.36 -8.07
CA ARG A 78 -9.93 -13.32 -7.79
C ARG A 78 -9.15 -12.58 -8.87
N ARG A 79 -9.59 -12.64 -10.14
CA ARG A 79 -8.86 -12.04 -11.26
C ARG A 79 -8.92 -10.52 -11.17
N THR A 80 -10.10 -9.95 -10.91
CA THR A 80 -10.25 -8.50 -10.74
C THR A 80 -9.52 -8.01 -9.50
N TRP A 81 -9.62 -8.74 -8.37
CA TRP A 81 -8.81 -8.44 -7.18
C TRP A 81 -7.30 -8.42 -7.48
N TRP A 82 -6.81 -9.37 -8.26
CA TRP A 82 -5.39 -9.42 -8.64
C TRP A 82 -4.95 -8.16 -9.42
N TRP A 83 -5.75 -7.71 -10.38
CA TRP A 83 -5.44 -6.50 -11.15
C TRP A 83 -5.53 -5.22 -10.32
N ILE A 84 -6.50 -5.13 -9.42
CA ILE A 84 -6.61 -4.01 -8.47
C ILE A 84 -5.37 -3.97 -7.58
N VAL A 85 -5.00 -5.10 -6.96
CA VAL A 85 -3.84 -5.18 -6.09
C VAL A 85 -2.54 -4.90 -6.85
N LEU A 86 -2.43 -5.33 -8.12
CA LEU A 86 -1.28 -4.97 -8.96
C LEU A 86 -1.18 -3.46 -9.15
N GLY A 87 -2.30 -2.78 -9.43
CA GLY A 87 -2.33 -1.32 -9.55
C GLY A 87 -1.89 -0.62 -8.26
N LEU A 88 -2.31 -1.14 -7.11
CA LEU A 88 -1.90 -0.61 -5.81
C LEU A 88 -0.39 -0.81 -5.56
N VAL A 89 0.17 -1.99 -5.87
CA VAL A 89 1.63 -2.24 -5.78
C VAL A 89 2.42 -1.25 -6.62
N LEU A 90 1.98 -0.95 -7.84
CA LEU A 90 2.67 0.01 -8.69
C LEU A 90 2.74 1.41 -8.05
N CYS A 91 1.67 1.83 -7.37
CA CYS A 91 1.67 3.09 -6.65
C CYS A 91 2.55 3.04 -5.39
N ASP A 92 2.56 1.92 -4.65
CA ASP A 92 3.47 1.74 -3.51
C ASP A 92 4.95 1.77 -3.91
N LEU A 93 5.29 1.17 -5.06
CA LEU A 93 6.63 1.26 -5.62
C LEU A 93 7.00 2.72 -5.94
N GLY A 94 6.01 3.54 -6.33
CA GLY A 94 6.17 4.98 -6.46
C GLY A 94 6.52 5.65 -5.13
N HIS A 95 5.87 5.28 -4.02
CA HIS A 95 6.20 5.79 -2.68
C HIS A 95 7.60 5.35 -2.23
N CYS A 96 7.97 4.09 -2.45
CA CYS A 96 9.31 3.59 -2.18
C CYS A 96 10.37 4.32 -3.02
N TYR A 97 10.09 4.59 -4.29
CA TYR A 97 10.97 5.36 -5.16
C TYR A 97 11.13 6.81 -4.67
N ALA A 98 10.05 7.46 -4.25
CA ALA A 98 10.11 8.81 -3.68
C ALA A 98 10.98 8.85 -2.41
N ALA A 99 10.82 7.88 -1.50
CA ALA A 99 11.68 7.76 -0.32
C ALA A 99 13.15 7.51 -0.70
N TRP A 100 13.40 6.75 -1.76
CA TRP A 100 14.76 6.50 -2.25
C TRP A 100 15.41 7.73 -2.86
N CYS A 101 14.67 8.53 -3.63
CA CYS A 101 15.16 9.81 -4.15
C CYS A 101 15.51 10.78 -3.01
N GLU A 102 14.76 10.75 -1.93
CA GLU A 102 14.91 11.64 -0.78
C GLU A 102 16.09 11.24 0.12
N MET A 103 16.18 9.96 0.51
CA MET A 103 17.19 9.47 1.46
C MET A 103 18.48 8.95 0.78
N GLY A 104 18.41 8.64 -0.53
CA GLY A 104 19.47 7.94 -1.25
C GLY A 104 19.64 6.47 -0.83
N THR A 105 20.48 5.75 -1.57
CA THR A 105 20.73 4.31 -1.31
C THR A 105 21.37 4.07 0.05
N SER A 106 22.32 4.92 0.45
CA SER A 106 22.97 4.82 1.75
C SER A 106 22.00 5.08 2.90
N GLY A 107 21.10 6.05 2.77
CA GLY A 107 20.11 6.37 3.81
C GLY A 107 19.04 5.30 3.95
N ILE A 108 18.54 4.74 2.83
CA ILE A 108 17.57 3.63 2.88
C ILE A 108 18.17 2.36 3.49
N LEU A 109 19.44 2.06 3.24
CA LEU A 109 20.04 0.82 3.73
C LEU A 109 20.64 0.94 5.14
N ASP A 110 20.75 2.16 5.68
CA ASP A 110 21.28 2.41 7.01
C ASP A 110 20.20 2.26 8.10
N PHE A 111 19.72 1.03 8.28
CA PHE A 111 18.72 0.71 9.31
C PHE A 111 19.17 1.09 10.74
N GLY A 112 20.47 1.23 11.00
CA GLY A 112 21.02 1.62 12.30
C GLY A 112 21.02 3.12 12.54
N GLY A 113 20.98 3.93 11.48
CA GLY A 113 20.95 5.40 11.53
C GLY A 113 19.55 6.02 11.40
N TRP A 114 18.52 5.22 11.20
CA TRP A 114 17.15 5.70 11.04
C TRP A 114 16.63 6.41 12.30
N SER A 115 16.10 7.60 12.12
CA SER A 115 15.28 8.26 13.14
C SER A 115 13.92 7.56 13.27
N ASP A 116 13.20 7.85 14.35
CA ASP A 116 11.83 7.33 14.55
C ASP A 116 10.92 7.63 13.35
N LYS A 117 11.13 8.77 12.68
CA LYS A 117 10.37 9.18 11.49
C LYS A 117 10.70 8.33 10.27
N ASP A 118 11.98 8.04 10.07
CA ASP A 118 12.45 7.21 8.94
C ASP A 118 11.92 5.79 9.09
N VAL A 119 11.90 5.26 10.33
CA VAL A 119 11.28 3.96 10.64
C VAL A 119 9.81 3.97 10.25
N VAL A 120 9.05 4.98 10.67
CA VAL A 120 7.60 5.05 10.38
C VAL A 120 7.35 5.15 8.88
N THR A 121 7.97 6.10 8.17
CA THR A 121 7.79 6.27 6.72
C THR A 121 8.17 5.00 5.96
N ASN A 122 9.37 4.46 6.19
CA ASN A 122 9.85 3.34 5.41
C ASN A 122 9.06 2.06 5.72
N THR A 123 8.60 1.88 6.96
CA THR A 123 7.70 0.78 7.31
C THR A 123 6.36 0.91 6.59
N LEU A 124 5.75 2.11 6.60
CA LEU A 124 4.46 2.35 5.94
C LEU A 124 4.55 2.28 4.41
N ASN A 125 5.73 2.44 3.82
CA ASN A 125 5.93 2.26 2.37
C ASN A 125 6.21 0.80 2.00
N VAL A 126 7.10 0.11 2.73
CA VAL A 126 7.54 -1.24 2.38
C VAL A 126 6.53 -2.32 2.80
N LEU A 127 5.86 -2.15 3.94
CA LEU A 127 4.90 -3.14 4.43
C LEU A 127 3.73 -3.39 3.46
N PRO A 128 3.04 -2.37 2.90
CA PRO A 128 2.02 -2.59 1.88
C PRO A 128 2.55 -3.33 0.65
N VAL A 129 3.75 -2.98 0.15
CA VAL A 129 4.39 -3.67 -0.98
C VAL A 129 4.54 -5.17 -0.67
N LEU A 130 5.03 -5.52 0.52
CA LEU A 130 5.24 -6.91 0.91
C LEU A 130 3.92 -7.67 1.01
N VAL A 131 2.91 -7.08 1.67
CA VAL A 131 1.59 -7.71 1.83
C VAL A 131 0.93 -7.94 0.47
N ARG A 132 0.92 -6.92 -0.38
CA ARG A 132 0.30 -7.00 -1.71
C ARG A 132 1.05 -7.94 -2.64
N THR A 133 2.38 -7.90 -2.65
CA THR A 133 3.19 -8.83 -3.44
C THR A 133 2.95 -10.28 -2.99
N GLY A 134 2.85 -10.53 -1.68
CA GLY A 134 2.49 -11.85 -1.16
C GLY A 134 1.13 -12.33 -1.67
N TYR A 135 0.14 -11.44 -1.72
CA TYR A 135 -1.17 -11.76 -2.31
C TYR A 135 -1.08 -12.07 -3.81
N LEU A 136 -0.35 -11.26 -4.58
CA LEU A 136 -0.17 -11.45 -6.03
C LEU A 136 0.54 -12.77 -6.37
N LEU A 137 1.51 -13.17 -5.54
CA LEU A 137 2.22 -14.46 -5.64
C LEU A 137 1.35 -15.65 -5.16
N GLY A 138 0.16 -15.40 -4.62
CA GLY A 138 -0.76 -16.42 -4.14
C GLY A 138 -0.31 -17.09 -2.84
N ILE A 139 0.54 -16.45 -2.04
CA ILE A 139 0.97 -16.96 -0.73
C ILE A 139 -0.27 -17.12 0.16
N GLY A 140 -0.51 -18.32 0.67
CA GLY A 140 -1.67 -18.63 1.52
C GLY A 140 -3.03 -18.67 0.81
N VAL A 141 -3.15 -18.24 -0.45
CA VAL A 141 -4.41 -18.30 -1.21
C VAL A 141 -4.63 -19.73 -1.70
N SER A 142 -5.48 -20.47 -0.99
CA SER A 142 -5.79 -21.86 -1.34
C SER A 142 -6.77 -21.91 -2.50
N GLY A 143 -6.28 -22.04 -3.74
CA GLY A 143 -7.19 -21.99 -4.89
C GLY A 143 -6.77 -22.54 -6.25
N ASP A 144 -5.52 -22.97 -6.49
CA ASP A 144 -5.13 -23.41 -7.85
C ASP A 144 -4.66 -24.86 -7.99
N LYS A 145 -4.38 -25.54 -6.88
CA LYS A 145 -3.88 -26.93 -6.95
C LYS A 145 -4.98 -27.94 -7.31
N SER A 146 -6.24 -27.69 -6.93
CA SER A 146 -7.34 -28.66 -7.11
C SER A 146 -7.90 -28.71 -8.54
N VAL A 147 -7.81 -27.62 -9.31
CA VAL A 147 -8.24 -27.58 -10.72
C VAL A 147 -7.19 -28.20 -11.63
N SER A 148 -5.90 -27.93 -11.36
CA SER A 148 -4.77 -28.53 -12.08
C SER A 148 -4.70 -30.05 -11.89
N GLU A 149 -4.88 -30.55 -10.66
CA GLU A 149 -4.91 -32.00 -10.39
C GLU A 149 -6.13 -32.71 -11.01
N LYS A 150 -7.31 -32.08 -11.01
CA LYS A 150 -8.51 -32.66 -11.65
C LYS A 150 -8.37 -32.73 -13.18
N ARG A 151 -7.68 -31.78 -13.80
CA ARG A 151 -7.39 -31.80 -15.25
C ARG A 151 -6.33 -32.85 -15.60
N LYS A 152 -5.35 -33.08 -14.72
CA LYS A 152 -4.31 -34.12 -14.88
C LYS A 152 -4.81 -35.55 -14.66
N LYS A 153 -5.92 -35.73 -13.92
CA LYS A 153 -6.58 -37.04 -13.72
C LYS A 153 -7.63 -37.41 -14.77
N ARG A 154 -7.96 -36.50 -15.70
CA ARG A 154 -8.93 -36.72 -16.79
C ARG A 154 -8.28 -36.93 -18.16
N VAL A 155 -6.95 -36.92 -18.22
CA VAL A 155 -6.12 -37.27 -19.37
C VAL A 155 -5.37 -38.53 -19.00
#